data_AF-A0A920B5L9-F1
#
_entry.id   AF-A0A920B5L9-F1
#
_cell.length_a   1.000
_cell.length_b   1.000
_cell.length_c   1.000
_cell.angle_alpha   90.00
_cell.angle_beta   90.00
_cell.angle_gamma   90.00
#
_symmetry.space_group_name_H-M   'P 1'
#
loop_
_entity.id
_entity.type
_entity.pdbx_description
1 polymer ?
#
loop_
_entity_poly.entity_id
_entity_poly.type
_entity_poly.pdbx_seq_one_letter_code
_entity_poly.pdbx_strand_id
1 'polypeptide(L)'
;MKVLKIAFLLLFSINNLFSQNIGVQFDRNQGIIESIFVKQENIVFELDSSNSNIKNIYFFSEDSLSERFFYDPVYDFRPRRWVELHRGVRLYIDSYSSVDYAKNYSSNTFSGIVGSVTKVDDIDIEYHMRIGDNRVIGIVGKLKSINDIDISYHKNYSENKRGGYMGKIESIGDFKFEFHNRHTYSDLANYAGKIKEIDDIKFKYNESYSGNVNKGSVGKISEIGNIKIEYFKNYRTNSASGIVGKFKSITGGDKRVIIY
;
A
#
# COMPACT_ATOMS: atom_id res chain seq x y z
N MET A 1 43.47 -6.55 -44.49
CA MET A 1 42.11 -6.28 -43.98
C MET A 1 41.94 -6.95 -42.61
N LYS A 2 42.15 -6.20 -41.53
CA LYS A 2 41.85 -6.65 -40.16
C LYS A 2 40.42 -6.22 -39.85
N VAL A 3 39.51 -7.19 -39.74
CA VAL A 3 38.13 -6.96 -39.33
C VAL A 3 38.13 -6.67 -37.83
N LEU A 4 37.82 -5.43 -37.50
CA LEU A 4 37.65 -4.90 -36.16
C LEU A 4 36.39 -5.54 -35.55
N LYS A 5 36.52 -6.62 -34.79
CA LYS A 5 35.45 -7.15 -33.94
C LYS A 5 35.34 -6.31 -32.67
N ILE A 6 34.73 -5.13 -32.77
CA ILE A 6 34.09 -4.48 -31.63
C ILE A 6 32.66 -5.02 -31.61
N ALA A 7 32.52 -6.24 -31.10
CA ALA A 7 31.21 -6.73 -30.69
C ALA A 7 31.01 -6.22 -29.27
N PHE A 8 30.35 -5.06 -29.18
CA PHE A 8 29.26 -4.76 -28.25
C PHE A 8 29.08 -5.82 -27.15
N LEU A 9 30.02 -5.89 -26.20
CA LEU A 9 29.65 -6.31 -24.86
C LEU A 9 28.77 -5.17 -24.38
N LEU A 10 27.47 -5.39 -24.52
CA LEU A 10 26.45 -4.78 -23.71
C LEU A 10 27.00 -4.76 -22.29
N LEU A 11 27.51 -3.59 -21.91
CA LEU A 11 27.30 -3.01 -20.61
C LEU A 11 25.78 -3.11 -20.39
N PHE A 12 25.32 -4.29 -19.96
CA PHE A 12 24.35 -4.37 -18.90
C PHE A 12 25.04 -3.69 -17.72
N SER A 13 25.10 -2.37 -17.77
CA SER A 13 25.07 -1.58 -16.56
C SER A 13 23.82 -2.06 -15.86
N ILE A 14 24.03 -2.97 -14.91
CA ILE A 14 23.15 -3.24 -13.79
C ILE A 14 23.09 -1.92 -13.01
N ASN A 15 22.52 -0.90 -13.63
CA ASN A 15 21.78 0.09 -12.91
C ASN A 15 20.59 -0.74 -12.45
N ASN A 16 20.68 -1.27 -11.23
CA ASN A 16 19.49 -1.46 -10.43
C ASN A 16 18.83 -0.06 -10.37
N LEU A 17 18.07 0.26 -11.42
CA LEU A 17 17.10 1.34 -11.52
C LEU A 17 16.02 0.88 -10.55
N PHE A 18 16.25 1.14 -9.27
CA PHE A 18 15.18 1.04 -8.30
C PHE A 18 14.17 2.10 -8.71
N SER A 19 13.16 1.68 -9.46
CA SER A 19 11.99 2.50 -9.73
C SER A 19 11.32 2.74 -8.38
N GLN A 20 10.98 4.00 -8.11
CA GLN A 20 10.16 4.34 -6.97
C GLN A 20 8.75 3.83 -7.24
N ASN A 21 8.43 2.66 -6.68
CA ASN A 21 7.14 2.00 -6.87
C ASN A 21 6.31 1.95 -5.58
N ILE A 22 6.82 2.53 -4.48
CA ILE A 22 6.10 2.68 -3.22
C ILE A 22 6.01 4.16 -2.85
N GLY A 23 4.79 4.64 -2.61
CA GLY A 23 4.47 6.00 -2.23
C GLY A 23 3.76 6.00 -0.90
N VAL A 24 4.11 6.90 0.01
CA VAL A 24 3.54 6.95 1.35
C VAL A 24 3.08 8.36 1.64
N GLN A 25 1.77 8.50 1.80
CA GLN A 25 1.15 9.71 2.31
C GLN A 25 0.96 9.56 3.82
N PHE A 26 1.44 10.52 4.61
CA PHE A 26 1.24 10.50 6.05
C PHE A 26 1.00 11.89 6.63
N ASP A 27 0.14 11.95 7.65
CA ASP A 27 -0.03 13.16 8.43
C ASP A 27 1.24 13.38 9.27
N ARG A 28 2.03 14.39 8.92
CA ARG A 28 3.29 14.71 9.61
C ARG A 28 3.09 15.07 11.07
N ASN A 29 1.97 15.71 11.42
CA ASN A 29 1.68 16.11 12.79
C ASN A 29 1.21 14.94 13.64
N GLN A 30 0.33 14.09 13.10
CA GLN A 30 -0.16 12.91 13.82
C GLN A 30 0.82 11.74 13.74
N GLY A 31 1.73 11.73 12.77
CA GLY A 31 2.65 10.64 12.50
C GLY A 31 1.95 9.35 12.10
N ILE A 32 0.83 9.48 11.39
CA ILE A 32 -0.03 8.37 10.95
C ILE A 32 0.07 8.31 9.44
N ILE A 33 0.39 7.13 8.91
CA ILE A 33 0.26 6.86 7.47
C ILE A 33 -1.22 6.96 7.13
N GLU A 34 -1.59 7.69 6.08
CA GLU A 34 -2.97 7.84 5.62
C GLU A 34 -3.25 6.89 4.48
N SER A 35 -2.35 6.88 3.48
CA SER A 35 -2.44 6.02 2.31
C SER A 35 -1.07 5.49 1.93
N ILE A 36 -1.06 4.28 1.37
CA ILE A 36 0.10 3.70 0.69
C ILE A 36 -0.25 3.48 -0.76
N PHE A 37 0.63 3.92 -1.64
CA PHE A 37 0.52 3.76 -3.07
C PHE A 37 1.54 2.71 -3.51
N VAL A 38 1.09 1.74 -4.30
CA VAL A 38 1.96 0.73 -4.91
C VAL A 38 1.73 0.73 -6.40
N LYS A 39 2.81 0.96 -7.17
CA LYS A 39 2.78 0.97 -8.63
C LYS A 39 3.26 -0.36 -9.17
N GLN A 40 2.47 -0.93 -10.05
CA GLN A 40 2.85 -2.08 -10.85
C GLN A 40 2.42 -1.81 -12.29
N GLU A 41 3.40 -1.73 -13.19
CA GLU A 41 3.18 -1.40 -14.61
C GLU A 41 2.41 -0.07 -14.74
N ASN A 42 1.30 -0.09 -15.46
CA ASN A 42 0.38 1.01 -15.73
C ASN A 42 -0.72 1.14 -14.68
N ILE A 43 -0.62 0.43 -13.54
CA ILE A 43 -1.62 0.42 -12.47
C ILE A 43 -1.02 0.92 -11.17
N VAL A 44 -1.74 1.81 -10.48
CA VAL A 44 -1.39 2.26 -9.13
C VAL A 44 -2.52 1.88 -8.17
N PHE A 45 -2.17 1.13 -7.12
CA PHE A 45 -3.07 0.76 -6.04
C PHE A 45 -2.90 1.72 -4.87
N GLU A 46 -3.99 2.35 -4.41
CA GLU A 46 -4.02 3.10 -3.15
C GLU A 46 -4.68 2.25 -2.07
N LEU A 47 -3.92 2.03 -1.00
CA LEU A 47 -4.34 1.28 0.18
C LEU A 47 -4.70 2.24 1.30
N ASP A 48 -5.83 1.99 1.96
CA ASP A 48 -6.16 2.62 3.24
C ASP A 48 -5.25 2.06 4.33
N SER A 49 -4.48 2.92 4.99
CA SER A 49 -3.49 2.48 5.98
C SER A 49 -4.08 1.81 7.23
N SER A 50 -5.34 2.12 7.56
CA SER A 50 -5.99 1.66 8.80
C SER A 50 -6.28 0.16 8.76
N ASN A 51 -6.65 -0.33 7.58
CA ASN A 51 -7.09 -1.70 7.35
C ASN A 51 -6.30 -2.42 6.25
N SER A 52 -5.45 -1.69 5.53
CA SER A 52 -4.67 -2.16 4.38
C SER A 52 -5.54 -2.85 3.35
N ASN A 53 -6.74 -2.32 3.12
CA ASN A 53 -7.58 -2.68 2.00
C ASN A 53 -7.29 -1.73 0.83
N ILE A 54 -7.46 -2.24 -0.39
CA ILE A 54 -7.48 -1.41 -1.59
C ILE A 54 -8.68 -0.47 -1.49
N LYS A 55 -8.44 0.82 -1.67
CA LYS A 55 -9.46 1.87 -1.69
C LYS A 55 -9.68 2.37 -3.10
N ASN A 56 -8.60 2.70 -3.80
CA ASN A 56 -8.63 3.15 -5.18
C ASN A 56 -7.63 2.36 -6.02
N ILE A 57 -7.96 2.18 -7.28
CA ILE A 57 -7.08 1.64 -8.32
C ILE A 57 -7.08 2.66 -9.45
N TYR A 58 -5.90 3.08 -9.86
CA TYR A 58 -5.72 4.03 -10.97
C TYR A 58 -5.12 3.26 -12.14
N PHE A 59 -5.90 3.10 -13.19
CA PHE A 59 -5.47 2.45 -14.42
C PHE A 59 -5.13 3.50 -15.47
N PHE A 60 -3.96 3.37 -16.08
CA PHE A 60 -3.45 4.27 -17.10
C PHE A 60 -3.30 3.54 -18.43
N SER A 61 -3.44 4.25 -19.55
CA SER A 61 -3.20 3.64 -20.87
C SER A 61 -1.73 3.31 -21.13
N GLU A 62 -0.81 3.97 -20.40
CA GLU A 62 0.63 3.82 -20.56
C GLU A 62 1.35 3.89 -19.21
N ASP A 63 2.45 3.13 -19.08
CA ASP A 63 3.33 3.17 -17.91
C ASP A 63 3.88 4.57 -17.62
N SER A 64 4.12 5.37 -18.67
CA SER A 64 4.66 6.72 -18.52
C SER A 64 3.71 7.67 -17.79
N LEU A 65 2.40 7.46 -17.93
CA LEU A 65 1.36 8.25 -17.27
C LEU A 65 1.21 7.80 -15.82
N SER A 66 1.26 6.48 -15.56
CA SER A 66 1.23 5.96 -14.20
C SER A 66 2.45 6.42 -13.41
N GLU A 67 3.64 6.49 -14.02
CA GLU A 67 4.84 7.08 -13.42
C GLU A 67 4.63 8.54 -13.03
N ARG A 68 4.15 9.38 -13.96
CA ARG A 68 3.92 10.81 -13.68
C ARG A 68 2.94 11.01 -12.51
N PHE A 69 1.82 10.29 -12.53
CA PHE A 69 0.87 10.30 -11.42
C PHE A 69 1.51 9.81 -10.12
N PHE A 70 2.35 8.79 -10.17
CA PHE A 70 2.99 8.25 -8.98
C PHE A 70 3.98 9.21 -8.33
N TYR A 71 4.76 9.94 -9.13
CA TYR A 71 5.70 10.94 -8.60
C TYR A 71 5.01 12.15 -7.98
N ASP A 72 3.89 12.55 -8.58
CA ASP A 72 3.10 13.67 -8.10
C ASP A 72 1.61 13.34 -8.23
N PRO A 73 0.99 12.69 -7.22
CA PRO A 73 -0.42 12.33 -7.24
C PRO A 73 -1.36 13.54 -7.17
N VAL A 74 -0.84 14.76 -7.38
CA VAL A 74 -1.63 15.97 -7.63
C VAL A 74 -2.63 15.73 -8.76
N TYR A 75 -3.81 16.32 -8.55
CA TYR A 75 -5.07 16.12 -9.27
C TYR A 75 -5.02 16.11 -10.81
N ASP A 76 -3.98 16.63 -11.45
CA ASP A 76 -3.94 16.84 -12.89
C ASP A 76 -3.70 15.55 -13.70
N PHE A 77 -2.99 14.58 -13.13
CA PHE A 77 -2.68 13.30 -13.80
C PHE A 77 -3.58 12.14 -13.37
N ARG A 78 -4.49 12.36 -12.41
CA ARG A 78 -5.43 11.31 -12.00
C ARG A 78 -6.45 11.06 -13.13
N PRO A 79 -6.73 9.80 -13.50
CA PRO A 79 -7.79 9.51 -14.44
C PRO A 79 -9.13 10.07 -13.96
N ARG A 80 -9.89 10.66 -14.88
CA ARG A 80 -11.03 11.54 -14.51
C ARG A 80 -12.35 10.79 -14.33
N ARG A 81 -12.50 9.61 -14.92
CA ARG A 81 -13.68 8.77 -14.74
C ARG A 81 -13.37 7.68 -13.73
N TRP A 82 -14.43 7.12 -13.16
CA TRP A 82 -14.31 5.97 -12.30
C TRP A 82 -15.55 5.09 -12.38
N VAL A 83 -15.37 3.83 -12.04
CA VAL A 83 -16.46 2.88 -11.76
C VAL A 83 -16.29 2.34 -10.34
N GLU A 84 -17.41 2.08 -9.67
CA GLU A 84 -17.39 1.41 -8.38
C GLU A 84 -17.30 -0.11 -8.59
N LEU A 85 -16.24 -0.71 -8.05
CA LEU A 85 -16.09 -2.15 -7.93
C LEU A 85 -16.77 -2.64 -6.64
N HIS A 86 -16.71 -3.94 -6.38
CA HIS A 86 -17.27 -4.48 -5.15
C HIS A 86 -16.64 -3.85 -3.89
N ARG A 87 -17.44 -3.70 -2.81
CA ARG A 87 -17.01 -3.14 -1.51
C ARG A 87 -16.47 -1.70 -1.57
N GLY A 88 -16.96 -0.89 -2.53
CA GLY A 88 -16.66 0.54 -2.58
C GLY A 88 -15.25 0.87 -3.08
N VAL A 89 -14.53 -0.11 -3.66
CA VAL A 89 -13.25 0.13 -4.33
C VAL A 89 -13.53 0.90 -5.61
N ARG A 90 -12.79 1.97 -5.87
CA ARG A 90 -12.95 2.76 -7.10
C ARG A 90 -11.86 2.43 -8.11
N LEU A 91 -12.26 2.05 -9.31
CA LEU A 91 -11.37 1.93 -10.45
C LEU A 91 -11.44 3.23 -11.26
N TYR A 92 -10.38 4.03 -11.22
CA TYR A 92 -10.19 5.24 -12.00
C TYR A 92 -9.59 4.90 -13.36
N ILE A 93 -10.18 5.45 -14.42
CA ILE A 93 -9.78 5.26 -15.82
C ILE A 93 -10.10 6.53 -16.63
N ASP A 94 -9.36 6.83 -17.70
CA ASP A 94 -9.55 8.05 -18.47
C ASP A 94 -10.84 8.02 -19.31
N SER A 95 -11.08 6.88 -19.94
CA SER A 95 -12.27 6.61 -20.73
C SER A 95 -12.55 5.12 -20.74
N TYR A 96 -13.82 4.76 -20.86
CA TYR A 96 -14.22 3.39 -21.16
C TYR A 96 -15.45 3.36 -22.05
N SER A 97 -15.65 2.26 -22.76
CA SER A 97 -16.76 2.06 -23.70
C SER A 97 -17.75 0.97 -23.29
N SER A 98 -17.28 -0.01 -22.50
CA SER A 98 -18.04 -1.17 -22.09
C SER A 98 -17.74 -1.55 -20.63
N VAL A 99 -18.74 -2.12 -19.97
CA VAL A 99 -18.63 -2.63 -18.60
C VAL A 99 -19.42 -3.93 -18.51
N ASP A 100 -18.77 -5.00 -18.08
CA ASP A 100 -19.44 -6.26 -17.75
C ASP A 100 -19.64 -6.41 -16.25
N TYR A 101 -20.70 -7.12 -15.88
CA TYR A 101 -21.10 -7.32 -14.51
C TYR A 101 -21.26 -8.80 -14.16
N ALA A 102 -20.96 -9.14 -12.92
CA ALA A 102 -21.21 -10.45 -12.35
C ALA A 102 -22.71 -10.76 -12.36
N LYS A 103 -23.10 -11.70 -13.23
CA LYS A 103 -24.49 -12.15 -13.39
C LYS A 103 -24.95 -12.98 -12.19
N ASN A 104 -26.27 -13.16 -12.07
CA ASN A 104 -26.90 -13.97 -11.03
C ASN A 104 -26.67 -15.47 -11.27
N TYR A 105 -25.45 -15.92 -11.03
CA TYR A 105 -25.07 -17.31 -10.92
C TYR A 105 -24.93 -17.67 -9.45
N SER A 106 -25.20 -18.93 -9.11
CA SER A 106 -25.18 -19.41 -7.72
C SER A 106 -23.88 -19.03 -7.00
N SER A 107 -22.73 -19.23 -7.65
CA SER A 107 -21.40 -18.87 -7.13
C SER A 107 -21.26 -17.38 -6.78
N ASN A 108 -21.73 -16.49 -7.65
CA ASN A 108 -21.70 -15.03 -7.45
C ASN A 108 -22.63 -14.61 -6.32
N THR A 109 -23.83 -15.19 -6.27
CA THR A 109 -24.82 -14.95 -5.21
C THR A 109 -24.27 -15.36 -3.85
N PHE A 110 -23.67 -16.55 -3.75
CA PHE A 110 -23.03 -17.00 -2.51
C PHE A 110 -21.86 -16.12 -2.09
N SER A 111 -21.20 -15.47 -3.04
CA SER A 111 -20.06 -14.57 -2.81
C SER A 111 -20.50 -13.12 -2.58
N GLY A 112 -21.78 -12.80 -2.76
CA GLY A 112 -22.33 -11.45 -2.61
C GLY A 112 -21.88 -10.47 -3.69
N ILE A 113 -21.32 -10.94 -4.80
CA ILE A 113 -20.75 -10.09 -5.86
C ILE A 113 -21.69 -9.87 -7.05
N VAL A 114 -22.95 -10.34 -7.00
CA VAL A 114 -23.90 -10.11 -8.09
C VAL A 114 -24.08 -8.61 -8.32
N GLY A 115 -23.95 -8.19 -9.58
CA GLY A 115 -23.99 -6.78 -9.96
C GLY A 115 -22.68 -6.02 -9.79
N SER A 116 -21.63 -6.65 -9.26
CA SER A 116 -20.28 -6.07 -9.25
C SER A 116 -19.67 -6.07 -10.66
N VAL A 117 -18.89 -5.05 -10.98
CA VAL A 117 -18.14 -4.95 -12.24
C VAL A 117 -17.09 -6.08 -12.32
N THR A 118 -17.07 -6.83 -13.42
CA THR A 118 -16.09 -7.90 -13.69
C THR A 118 -15.17 -7.61 -14.87
N LYS A 119 -15.52 -6.63 -15.70
CA LYS A 119 -14.68 -6.16 -16.81
C LYS A 119 -14.98 -4.71 -17.13
N VAL A 120 -13.97 -3.93 -17.50
CA VAL A 120 -14.12 -2.58 -18.08
C VAL A 120 -13.22 -2.51 -19.32
N ASP A 121 -13.82 -2.47 -20.51
CA ASP A 121 -13.09 -2.66 -21.78
C ASP A 121 -12.18 -3.90 -21.73
N ASP A 122 -10.85 -3.72 -21.73
CA ASP A 122 -9.87 -4.81 -21.67
C ASP A 122 -9.35 -5.08 -20.25
N ILE A 123 -9.91 -4.42 -19.24
CA ILE A 123 -9.52 -4.59 -17.84
C ILE A 123 -10.37 -5.69 -17.20
N ASP A 124 -9.77 -6.85 -16.98
CA ASP A 124 -10.42 -7.98 -16.31
C ASP A 124 -10.32 -7.86 -14.78
N ILE A 125 -11.42 -8.12 -14.08
CA ILE A 125 -11.50 -7.96 -12.62
C ILE A 125 -12.08 -9.24 -12.01
N GLU A 126 -11.31 -9.89 -11.16
CA GLU A 126 -11.76 -11.07 -10.42
C GLU A 126 -11.94 -10.79 -8.94
N TYR A 127 -12.83 -11.56 -8.30
CA TYR A 127 -13.08 -11.49 -6.86
C TYR A 127 -12.92 -12.86 -6.22
N HIS A 128 -12.57 -12.86 -4.94
CA HIS A 128 -12.54 -14.07 -4.14
C HIS A 128 -13.96 -14.62 -3.95
N MET A 129 -14.21 -15.78 -4.55
CA MET A 129 -15.45 -16.50 -4.38
C MET A 129 -15.58 -17.10 -2.97
N ARG A 130 -16.80 -17.45 -2.57
CA ARG A 130 -17.08 -18.18 -1.33
C ARG A 130 -16.72 -19.66 -1.47
N ILE A 131 -15.43 -19.95 -1.53
CA ILE A 131 -14.85 -21.29 -1.61
C ILE A 131 -13.88 -21.50 -0.45
N GLY A 132 -13.79 -22.75 0.04
CA GLY A 132 -12.92 -23.11 1.16
C GLY A 132 -13.07 -22.17 2.36
N ASP A 133 -11.94 -21.70 2.88
CA ASP A 133 -11.88 -20.87 4.09
C ASP A 133 -12.07 -19.36 3.82
N ASN A 134 -12.30 -18.92 2.58
CA ASN A 134 -12.37 -17.49 2.23
C ASN A 134 -13.37 -16.72 3.11
N ARG A 135 -14.50 -17.37 3.47
CA ARG A 135 -15.51 -16.77 4.36
C ARG A 135 -14.96 -16.53 5.77
N VAL A 136 -14.21 -17.49 6.31
CA VAL A 136 -13.65 -17.44 7.66
C VAL A 136 -12.53 -16.39 7.72
N ILE A 137 -11.74 -16.28 6.65
CA ILE A 137 -10.66 -15.29 6.50
C ILE A 137 -11.22 -13.87 6.29
N GLY A 138 -12.49 -13.76 5.85
CA GLY A 138 -13.14 -12.47 5.62
C GLY A 138 -12.81 -11.82 4.26
N ILE A 139 -12.37 -12.62 3.28
CA ILE A 139 -11.91 -12.13 1.97
C ILE A 139 -12.92 -12.34 0.85
N VAL A 140 -14.06 -13.00 1.10
CA VAL A 140 -15.12 -13.20 0.09
C VAL A 140 -15.57 -11.86 -0.48
N GLY A 141 -15.55 -11.74 -1.81
CA GLY A 141 -15.87 -10.52 -2.55
C GLY A 141 -14.75 -9.48 -2.59
N LYS A 142 -13.64 -9.66 -1.88
CA LYS A 142 -12.45 -8.83 -2.11
C LYS A 142 -11.84 -9.14 -3.48
N LEU A 143 -11.14 -8.17 -4.05
CA LEU A 143 -10.44 -8.33 -5.32
C LEU A 143 -9.44 -9.48 -5.24
N LYS A 144 -9.49 -10.38 -6.21
CA LYS A 144 -8.54 -11.49 -6.36
C LYS A 144 -7.46 -11.11 -7.36
N SER A 145 -7.82 -10.44 -8.44
CA SER A 145 -6.89 -9.92 -9.43
C SER A 145 -7.50 -8.76 -10.20
N ILE A 146 -6.63 -7.96 -10.81
CA ILE A 146 -6.97 -7.04 -11.88
C ILE A 146 -5.97 -7.26 -13.02
N ASN A 147 -6.46 -7.58 -14.21
CA ASN A 147 -5.67 -8.18 -15.29
C ASN A 147 -4.84 -9.36 -14.75
N ASP A 148 -3.55 -9.37 -15.07
CA ASP A 148 -2.59 -10.39 -14.64
C ASP A 148 -1.94 -10.08 -13.27
N ILE A 149 -2.40 -9.04 -12.56
CA ILE A 149 -1.91 -8.69 -11.23
C ILE A 149 -2.74 -9.39 -10.17
N ASP A 150 -2.17 -10.44 -9.58
CA ASP A 150 -2.76 -11.17 -8.47
C ASP A 150 -2.71 -10.38 -7.15
N ILE A 151 -3.78 -10.46 -6.37
CA ILE A 151 -3.91 -9.87 -5.04
C ILE A 151 -4.19 -10.98 -4.05
N SER A 152 -3.38 -11.08 -3.00
CA SER A 152 -3.53 -12.07 -1.95
C SER A 152 -3.75 -11.42 -0.58
N TYR A 153 -4.28 -12.20 0.36
CA TYR A 153 -4.64 -11.74 1.69
C TYR A 153 -4.22 -12.73 2.77
N HIS A 154 -3.80 -12.18 3.90
CA HIS A 154 -3.37 -12.92 5.07
C HIS A 154 -4.46 -13.89 5.54
N LYS A 155 -4.18 -15.19 5.43
CA LYS A 155 -5.10 -16.29 5.74
C LYS A 155 -5.43 -16.40 7.23
N ASN A 156 -6.40 -17.25 7.57
CA ASN A 156 -6.86 -17.52 8.92
C ASN A 156 -5.90 -18.49 9.63
N TYR A 157 -4.68 -18.02 9.89
CA TYR A 157 -3.79 -18.66 10.86
C TYR A 157 -3.99 -18.03 12.24
N SER A 158 -3.78 -18.82 13.29
CA SER A 158 -3.91 -18.35 14.68
C SER A 158 -3.01 -17.14 14.95
N GLU A 159 -1.84 -17.09 14.30
CA GLU A 159 -0.93 -15.95 14.33
C GLU A 159 -1.56 -14.69 13.72
N ASN A 160 -2.07 -14.75 12.49
CA ASN A 160 -2.67 -13.60 11.80
C ASN A 160 -3.89 -13.05 12.55
N LYS A 161 -4.69 -13.94 13.14
CA LYS A 161 -5.83 -13.57 13.98
C LYS A 161 -5.38 -12.86 15.27
N ARG A 162 -4.38 -13.40 15.95
CA ARG A 162 -3.80 -12.78 17.16
C ARG A 162 -3.14 -11.44 16.82
N GLY A 163 -2.43 -11.38 15.70
CA GLY A 163 -1.73 -10.22 15.18
C GLY A 163 -2.63 -9.09 14.68
N GLY A 164 -3.92 -9.35 14.45
CA GLY A 164 -4.88 -8.34 14.01
C GLY A 164 -4.76 -7.95 12.54
N TYR A 165 -4.13 -8.80 11.72
CA TYR A 165 -3.97 -8.57 10.28
C TYR A 165 -4.55 -9.68 9.39
N MET A 166 -5.32 -10.62 9.97
CA MET A 166 -6.14 -11.54 9.18
C MET A 166 -7.03 -10.79 8.18
N GLY A 167 -7.00 -11.23 6.93
CA GLY A 167 -7.76 -10.63 5.83
C GLY A 167 -7.20 -9.30 5.32
N LYS A 168 -6.08 -8.78 5.86
CA LYS A 168 -5.33 -7.67 5.25
C LYS A 168 -4.55 -8.16 4.02
N ILE A 169 -4.19 -7.24 3.13
CA ILE A 169 -3.39 -7.56 1.93
C ILE A 169 -2.08 -8.23 2.34
N GLU A 170 -1.78 -9.36 1.72
CA GLU A 170 -0.52 -10.08 1.87
C GLU A 170 0.40 -9.79 0.68
N SER A 171 -0.15 -9.72 -0.53
CA SER A 171 0.60 -9.31 -1.72
C SER A 171 -0.27 -8.61 -2.75
N ILE A 172 0.38 -7.80 -3.60
CA ILE A 172 -0.15 -7.25 -4.85
C ILE A 172 0.95 -7.45 -5.89
N GLY A 173 0.72 -8.36 -6.84
CA GLY A 173 1.74 -8.86 -7.74
C GLY A 173 2.99 -9.29 -6.98
N ASP A 174 4.11 -8.62 -7.27
CA ASP A 174 5.41 -8.93 -6.66
C ASP A 174 5.62 -8.30 -5.28
N PHE A 175 4.80 -7.32 -4.89
CA PHE A 175 4.92 -6.65 -3.59
C PHE A 175 4.38 -7.51 -2.46
N LYS A 176 5.17 -7.68 -1.40
CA LYS A 176 4.78 -8.42 -0.19
C LYS A 176 4.61 -7.47 0.99
N PHE A 177 3.56 -7.69 1.77
CA PHE A 177 3.20 -6.85 2.91
C PHE A 177 3.27 -7.63 4.21
N GLU A 178 4.10 -7.15 5.13
CA GLU A 178 4.16 -7.65 6.50
C GLU A 178 3.55 -6.64 7.49
N PHE A 179 3.00 -7.17 8.58
CA PHE A 179 2.39 -6.39 9.64
C PHE A 179 3.03 -6.68 10.99
N HIS A 180 2.99 -5.69 11.87
CA HIS A 180 3.43 -5.86 13.25
C HIS A 180 2.51 -6.83 13.98
N ASN A 181 3.09 -7.91 14.50
CA ASN A 181 2.39 -8.84 15.38
C ASN A 181 1.89 -8.12 16.64
N ARG A 182 0.83 -8.66 17.22
CA ARG A 182 0.26 -8.15 18.46
C ARG A 182 0.96 -8.79 19.66
N HIS A 183 1.62 -7.96 20.45
CA HIS A 183 2.20 -8.29 21.74
C HIS A 183 2.11 -7.07 22.69
N THR A 184 2.48 -7.25 23.96
CA THR A 184 2.34 -6.20 24.98
C THR A 184 2.98 -4.87 24.56
N TYR A 185 4.21 -4.91 24.01
CA TYR A 185 4.88 -3.69 23.55
C TYR A 185 4.21 -3.02 22.35
N SER A 186 3.75 -3.78 21.35
CA SER A 186 3.08 -3.22 20.17
C SER A 186 1.71 -2.61 20.52
N ASP A 187 1.01 -3.20 21.50
CA ASP A 187 -0.26 -2.66 22.01
C ASP A 187 -0.02 -1.36 22.79
N LEU A 188 0.94 -1.37 23.73
CA LEU A 188 1.29 -0.18 24.51
C LEU A 188 1.80 0.97 23.65
N ALA A 189 2.52 0.65 22.58
CA ALA A 189 3.03 1.62 21.63
C ALA A 189 2.08 1.89 20.45
N ASN A 190 0.86 1.32 20.45
CA ASN A 190 -0.17 1.54 19.45
C ASN A 190 0.31 1.31 18.00
N TYR A 191 1.08 0.23 17.75
CA TYR A 191 1.50 -0.16 16.41
C TYR A 191 1.15 -1.60 16.02
N ALA A 192 0.45 -2.35 16.88
CA ALA A 192 -0.06 -3.68 16.54
C ALA A 192 -0.92 -3.64 15.26
N GLY A 193 -0.68 -4.58 14.34
CA GLY A 193 -1.41 -4.70 13.08
C GLY A 193 -1.12 -3.59 12.07
N LYS A 194 -0.23 -2.62 12.37
CA LYS A 194 0.26 -1.64 11.37
C LYS A 194 1.28 -2.28 10.44
N ILE A 195 1.48 -1.68 9.28
CA ILE A 195 2.46 -2.14 8.29
C ILE A 195 3.85 -2.10 8.91
N LYS A 196 4.55 -3.22 8.78
CA LYS A 196 5.91 -3.43 9.26
C LYS A 196 6.90 -3.34 8.12
N GLU A 197 6.54 -3.91 6.98
CA GLU A 197 7.44 -4.04 5.84
C GLU A 197 6.64 -4.14 4.54
N ILE A 198 7.15 -3.49 3.49
CA ILE A 198 6.73 -3.74 2.12
C ILE A 198 8.00 -4.11 1.36
N ASP A 199 8.06 -5.36 0.88
CA ASP A 199 9.27 -6.01 0.38
C ASP A 199 10.45 -5.92 1.35
N ASP A 200 11.40 -5.03 1.08
CA ASP A 200 12.62 -4.81 1.87
C ASP A 200 12.66 -3.38 2.48
N ILE A 201 11.52 -2.68 2.49
CA ILE A 201 11.35 -1.35 3.06
C ILE A 201 10.61 -1.47 4.39
N LYS A 202 11.33 -1.16 5.46
CA LYS A 202 10.83 -1.27 6.83
C LYS A 202 10.14 0.00 7.29
N PHE A 203 9.03 -0.18 7.98
CA PHE A 203 8.22 0.85 8.62
C PHE A 203 8.36 0.72 10.13
N LYS A 204 9.01 1.71 10.76
CA LYS A 204 9.24 1.73 12.21
C LYS A 204 8.41 2.80 12.87
N TYR A 205 7.96 2.49 14.09
CA TYR A 205 7.16 3.39 14.91
C TYR A 205 7.92 3.74 16.19
N ASN A 206 7.68 4.93 16.71
CA ASN A 206 8.25 5.36 17.99
C ASN A 206 7.70 4.48 19.11
N GLU A 207 8.60 3.79 19.78
CA GLU A 207 8.26 2.96 20.92
C GLU A 207 8.17 3.78 22.21
N SER A 208 7.53 3.17 23.21
CA SER A 208 7.54 3.67 24.57
C SER A 208 8.85 3.25 25.24
N TYR A 209 9.78 4.19 25.43
CA TYR A 209 11.01 3.96 26.21
C TYR A 209 10.82 4.33 27.68
N SER A 210 11.61 3.69 28.55
CA SER A 210 11.76 4.10 29.94
C SER A 210 12.20 5.58 30.02
N GLY A 211 11.53 6.37 30.87
CA GLY A 211 11.82 7.79 31.05
C GLY A 211 10.92 8.78 30.28
N ASN A 212 9.83 8.33 29.64
CA ASN A 212 8.83 9.21 29.00
C ASN A 212 9.39 10.15 27.91
N VAL A 213 10.58 9.88 27.35
CA VAL A 213 11.26 10.75 26.38
C VAL A 213 10.45 10.92 25.09
N ASN A 214 9.79 9.84 24.65
CA ASN A 214 8.94 9.82 23.46
C ASN A 214 7.48 10.18 23.74
N LYS A 215 7.14 10.64 24.96
CA LYS A 215 5.78 11.06 25.30
C LYS A 215 5.23 11.99 24.21
N GLY A 216 4.00 11.76 23.76
CA GLY A 216 3.36 12.50 22.66
C GLY A 216 3.72 12.05 21.24
N SER A 217 4.73 11.19 21.08
CA SER A 217 5.13 10.62 19.78
C SER A 217 5.08 9.09 19.72
N VAL A 218 4.78 8.42 20.83
CA VAL A 218 4.61 6.95 20.87
C VAL A 218 3.56 6.51 19.84
N GLY A 219 3.89 5.50 19.03
CA GLY A 219 3.04 4.95 17.98
C GLY A 219 3.02 5.72 16.66
N LYS A 220 3.69 6.87 16.60
CA LYS A 220 3.92 7.63 15.36
C LYS A 220 5.02 6.98 14.52
N ILE A 221 4.89 7.04 13.20
CA ILE A 221 5.94 6.58 12.28
C ILE A 221 7.24 7.36 12.52
N SER A 222 8.35 6.66 12.65
CA SER A 222 9.68 7.22 12.93
C SER A 222 10.67 6.94 11.80
N GLU A 223 10.46 5.90 11.01
CA GLU A 223 11.32 5.54 9.89
C GLU A 223 10.55 4.81 8.80
N ILE A 224 10.87 5.11 7.54
CA ILE A 224 10.42 4.38 6.35
C ILE A 224 11.65 4.14 5.48
N GLY A 225 12.14 2.90 5.43
CA GLY A 225 13.41 2.58 4.77
C GLY A 225 14.56 3.44 5.33
N ASN A 226 15.22 4.21 4.47
CA ASN A 226 16.30 5.12 4.88
C ASN A 226 15.83 6.54 5.27
N ILE A 227 14.53 6.80 5.30
CA ILE A 227 13.93 8.09 5.63
C ILE A 227 13.58 8.11 7.12
N LYS A 228 14.09 9.11 7.85
CA LYS A 228 13.85 9.29 9.29
C LYS A 228 12.91 10.45 9.55
N ILE A 229 11.97 10.25 10.45
CA ILE A 229 10.93 11.21 10.84
C ILE A 229 11.07 11.50 12.34
N GLU A 230 11.38 12.74 12.68
CA GLU A 230 11.57 13.17 14.05
C GLU A 230 10.41 14.02 14.57
N TYR A 231 10.16 13.88 15.87
CA TYR A 231 9.20 14.69 16.63
C TYR A 231 9.90 15.32 17.84
N PHE A 232 9.35 16.42 18.34
CA PHE A 232 9.87 17.06 19.55
C PHE A 232 9.72 16.15 20.77
N LYS A 233 10.85 15.76 21.35
CA LYS A 233 10.92 14.92 22.55
C LYS A 233 10.41 15.66 23.78
N ASN A 234 10.01 14.90 24.80
CA ASN A 234 9.52 15.41 26.07
C ASN A 234 10.66 15.90 26.99
N TYR A 235 11.26 17.03 26.63
CA TYR A 235 12.19 17.78 27.47
C TYR A 235 11.50 18.99 28.10
N ARG A 236 11.97 19.44 29.28
CA ARG A 236 11.33 20.51 30.06
C ARG A 236 10.96 21.73 29.22
N THR A 237 11.85 22.19 28.35
CA THR A 237 11.61 23.32 27.45
C THR A 237 10.49 23.04 26.46
N ASN A 238 10.54 21.91 25.75
CA ASN A 238 9.50 21.50 24.80
C ASN A 238 8.13 21.31 25.46
N SER A 239 8.10 20.75 26.68
CA SER A 239 6.88 20.56 27.46
C SER A 239 6.29 21.92 27.85
N ALA A 240 7.11 22.86 28.33
CA ALA A 240 6.68 24.22 28.66
C ALA A 240 6.18 24.98 27.42
N SER A 241 6.74 24.71 26.24
CA SER A 241 6.31 25.29 24.97
C SER A 241 5.11 24.60 24.32
N GLY A 242 4.59 23.49 24.87
CA GLY A 242 3.45 22.76 24.31
C GLY A 242 3.71 22.16 22.91
N ILE A 243 4.97 21.81 22.60
CA ILE A 243 5.37 21.26 21.29
C ILE A 243 5.71 19.77 21.33
N VAL A 244 5.68 19.14 22.49
CA VAL A 244 5.99 17.70 22.65
C VAL A 244 5.12 16.86 21.70
N GLY A 245 5.77 15.98 20.95
CA GLY A 245 5.13 15.11 19.97
C GLY A 245 4.76 15.76 18.64
N LYS A 246 4.94 17.08 18.47
CA LYS A 246 4.77 17.74 17.17
C LYS A 246 5.90 17.37 16.22
N PHE A 247 5.60 17.40 14.93
CA PHE A 247 6.57 17.20 13.86
C PHE A 247 7.78 18.12 14.02
N LYS A 248 8.98 17.58 13.78
CA LYS A 248 10.23 18.33 13.83
C LYS A 248 10.93 18.35 12.48
N SER A 249 11.21 17.17 11.91
CA SER A 249 11.96 17.08 10.65
C SER A 249 11.80 15.72 9.97
N ILE A 250 11.99 15.72 8.65
CA ILE A 250 12.26 14.52 7.85
C ILE A 250 13.69 14.64 7.34
N THR A 251 14.47 13.57 7.43
CA THR A 251 15.85 13.53 6.95
C THR A 251 16.14 12.20 6.27
N GLY A 252 17.17 12.17 5.42
CA GLY A 252 17.49 11.01 4.61
C GLY A 252 16.66 10.92 3.32
N GLY A 253 16.78 9.79 2.63
CA GLY A 253 16.11 9.52 1.37
C GLY A 253 16.19 8.04 1.04
N ASP A 254 15.13 7.49 0.45
CA ASP A 254 15.12 6.11 -0.02
C ASP A 254 14.70 6.10 -1.50
N LYS A 255 15.58 5.59 -2.37
CA LYS A 255 15.34 5.56 -3.82
C LYS A 255 14.18 4.66 -4.24
N ARG A 256 13.62 3.87 -3.32
CA ARG A 256 12.47 3.01 -3.59
C ARG A 256 11.14 3.63 -3.15
N VAL A 257 11.19 4.68 -2.32
CA VAL A 257 10.03 5.26 -1.64
C VAL A 257 9.87 6.75 -1.97
N ILE A 258 8.63 7.16 -2.23
CA ILE A 258 8.23 8.57 -2.29
C ILE A 258 7.43 8.90 -1.03
N ILE A 259 7.73 10.06 -0.44
CA ILE A 259 6.94 10.63 0.64
C ILE A 259 6.17 11.82 0.09
N TYR A 260 4.85 11.81 0.25
CA TYR A 260 3.97 12.93 -0.10
C TYR A 260 3.82 13.84 1.14
#